data_AF-A0A645F7P7-F1
#
_entry.id   AF-A0A645F7P7-F1
#
_cell.length_a   1.000
_cell.length_b   1.000
_cell.length_c   1.000
_cell.angle_alpha   90.00
_cell.angle_beta   90.00
_cell.angle_gamma   90.00
#
_symmetry.space_group_name_H-M   'P 1'
#
loop_
_entity.id
_entity.type
_entity.pdbx_description
1 polymer ?
#
loop_
_entity_poly.entity_id
_entity_poly.type
_entity_poly.pdbx_seq_one_letter_code
_entity_poly.pdbx_strand_id
1 'polypeptide(L)' 'MLEVVLDDELALDDYEANFRRMFGDRCMDAAIGSVDGSVRFHGLTPTSMKLEGLERHQRLIDSYKKLHSARAKAQGG' A
#
# COMPACT_ATOMS: atom_id res chain seq x y z
N MET A 1 11.61 13.92 -8.76
CA MET A 1 12.15 12.61 -9.16
C MET A 1 11.61 12.21 -10.52
N LEU A 2 10.29 12.01 -10.70
CA LEU A 2 9.75 11.70 -12.03
C LEU A 2 10.05 12.80 -13.08
N GLU A 3 9.99 14.07 -12.69
CA GLU A 3 10.39 15.20 -13.56
C GLU A 3 11.83 15.08 -14.07
N VAL A 4 12.77 14.60 -13.24
CA VAL A 4 14.18 14.40 -13.63
C VAL A 4 14.35 13.18 -14.53
N VAL A 5 13.53 12.14 -14.35
CA VAL A 5 13.60 10.91 -15.14
C VAL A 5 12.99 11.08 -16.54
N LEU A 6 11.98 11.94 -16.67
CA LEU A 6 11.28 12.17 -17.94
C LEU A 6 11.91 13.26 -18.81
N ASP A 7 12.88 13.99 -18.27
CA ASP A 7 13.58 15.07 -18.95
C ASP A 7 14.92 14.55 -19.47
N ASP A 8 15.07 14.44 -20.79
CA ASP A 8 16.28 13.93 -21.44
C ASP A 8 17.51 14.84 -21.23
N GLU A 9 17.33 16.08 -20.76
CA GLU A 9 18.42 17.00 -20.43
C GLU A 9 18.95 16.80 -19.00
N LEU A 10 18.26 16.02 -18.17
CA LEU A 10 18.61 15.79 -16.77
C LEU A 10 19.06 14.35 -16.52
N ALA A 11 20.08 14.17 -15.69
CA ALA A 11 20.54 12.85 -15.26
C ALA A 11 20.24 12.64 -13.77
N LEU A 12 19.52 11.56 -13.42
CA LEU A 12 19.16 11.27 -12.02
C LEU A 12 20.39 11.15 -11.11
N ASP A 13 21.49 10.59 -11.62
CA ASP A 13 22.75 10.40 -10.89
C ASP A 13 23.33 11.73 -10.34
N ASP A 14 23.07 12.85 -11.03
CA ASP A 14 23.54 14.17 -10.59
C ASP A 14 22.76 14.71 -9.37
N TYR A 15 21.54 14.22 -9.15
CA TYR A 15 20.63 14.70 -8.11
C TYR A 15 20.37 13.70 -6.99
N GLU A 16 20.65 12.41 -7.20
CA GLU A 16 20.29 11.33 -6.28
C GLU A 16 20.84 11.59 -4.87
N ALA A 17 22.11 11.99 -4.74
CA ALA A 17 22.72 12.28 -3.45
C ALA A 17 21.99 13.39 -2.68
N ASN A 18 21.50 14.42 -3.38
CA ASN A 18 20.76 15.51 -2.76
C ASN A 18 19.34 15.07 -2.39
N PHE A 19 18.67 14.30 -3.26
CA PHE A 19 17.35 13.75 -2.95
C PHE A 19 17.39 12.79 -1.76
N ARG A 20 18.43 11.95 -1.64
CA ARG A 20 18.64 11.08 -0.47
C ARG A 20 18.82 11.88 0.81
N ARG A 21 19.53 13.02 0.79
CA ARG A 21 19.63 13.91 1.96
C ARG A 21 18.29 14.53 2.34
N MET A 22 17.46 14.89 1.36
CA MET A 22 16.18 15.55 1.59
C MET A 22 15.08 14.60 2.04
N PHE A 23 15.01 13.41 1.43
CA PHE A 23 13.88 12.47 1.58
C PHE A 23 14.27 11.16 2.29
N GLY A 24 15.56 10.92 2.49
CA GLY A 24 16.09 9.70 3.10
C GLY A 24 16.17 8.53 2.11
N ASP A 25 17.07 7.59 2.40
CA ASP A 25 17.36 6.45 1.52
C ASP A 25 16.12 5.59 1.23
N ARG A 26 15.35 5.25 2.27
CA ARG A 26 14.16 4.42 2.12
C ARG A 26 13.12 5.00 1.16
N CYS A 27 12.96 6.32 1.16
CA CYS A 27 12.02 6.98 0.27
C CYS A 27 12.54 6.97 -1.16
N MET A 28 13.84 7.24 -1.34
CA MET A 28 14.48 7.23 -2.65
C MET A 28 14.54 5.83 -3.27
N ASP A 29 14.86 4.80 -2.49
CA ASP A 29 14.89 3.41 -2.96
C ASP A 29 13.50 2.97 -3.44
N ALA A 30 12.44 3.33 -2.71
CA ALA A 30 11.08 3.05 -3.11
C ALA A 30 10.68 3.81 -4.38
N ALA A 31 11.07 5.07 -4.52
CA ALA A 31 10.76 5.89 -5.69
C ALA A 31 11.50 5.41 -6.94
N ILE A 32 12.81 5.14 -6.84
CA ILE A 32 13.64 4.58 -7.92
C ILE A 32 13.08 3.22 -8.34
N GLY A 33 12.83 2.32 -7.37
CA GLY A 33 12.24 1.02 -7.66
C GLY A 33 10.85 1.10 -8.28
N SER A 34 10.08 2.17 -7.99
CA SER A 34 8.77 2.38 -8.62
C SER A 34 8.87 2.84 -10.07
N VAL A 35 9.92 3.58 -10.41
CA VAL A 35 10.19 4.03 -11.78
C VAL A 35 10.76 2.91 -12.63
N ASP A 36 11.71 2.12 -12.11
CA ASP A 36 12.33 1.00 -12.84
C ASP A 36 11.42 -0.26 -12.92
N GLY A 37 10.37 -0.29 -12.09
CA GLY A 37 9.37 -1.35 -12.06
C GLY A 37 9.69 -2.51 -11.10
N SER A 38 10.81 -2.47 -10.38
CA SER A 38 11.15 -3.44 -9.32
C SER A 38 10.22 -3.34 -8.09
N VAL A 39 9.58 -2.18 -7.87
CA VAL A 39 8.61 -1.92 -6.81
C VAL A 39 7.32 -1.35 -7.40
N ARG A 40 6.31 -2.18 -7.67
CA ARG A 40 5.09 -1.69 -8.34
C ARG A 40 4.09 -0.98 -7.43
N PHE A 41 3.90 -1.51 -6.23
CA PHE A 41 2.81 -1.12 -5.32
C PHE A 41 3.38 -0.80 -3.93
N HIS A 42 4.26 0.21 -3.85
CA HIS A 42 4.90 0.59 -2.60
C HIS A 42 3.86 0.87 -1.50
N GLY A 43 4.03 0.24 -0.34
CA GLY A 43 3.13 0.39 0.81
C GLY A 43 1.84 -0.42 0.74
N LEU A 44 1.57 -1.15 -0.35
CA LEU A 44 0.42 -2.06 -0.43
C LEU A 44 0.85 -3.49 -0.10
N THR A 45 0.39 -3.97 1.07
CA THR A 45 0.51 -5.39 1.41
C THR A 45 -0.48 -6.20 0.56
N PRO A 46 -0.05 -7.29 -0.10
CA PRO A 46 -0.96 -8.19 -0.79
C PRO A 46 -2.06 -8.70 0.14
N THR A 47 -3.28 -8.83 -0.38
CA THR A 47 -4.41 -9.41 0.36
C THR A 47 -5.11 -10.47 -0.49
N SER A 48 -5.96 -11.27 0.14
CA SER A 48 -6.73 -12.33 -0.50
C SER A 48 -8.23 -12.00 -0.49
N MET A 49 -9.04 -12.79 -1.21
CA MET A 49 -10.50 -12.66 -1.15
C MET A 49 -11.07 -12.90 0.26
N LYS A 50 -10.28 -13.48 1.17
CA LYS A 50 -10.62 -13.65 2.58
C LYS A 50 -10.32 -12.40 3.43
N LEU A 51 -9.76 -11.35 2.83
CA LEU A 51 -9.35 -10.10 3.49
C LEU A 51 -8.34 -10.33 4.62
N GLU A 52 -7.45 -11.31 4.46
CA GLU A 52 -6.36 -11.59 5.39
C GLU A 52 -5.42 -10.37 5.45
N GLY A 53 -4.92 -10.06 6.65
CA GLY A 53 -4.12 -8.85 6.91
C GLY A 53 -4.93 -7.56 7.08
N LEU A 54 -6.24 -7.56 6.79
CA LEU A 54 -7.12 -6.39 6.95
C LEU A 54 -7.91 -6.45 8.27
N GLU A 55 -7.24 -6.23 9.40
CA GLU A 55 -7.82 -6.39 10.75
C GLU A 55 -9.12 -5.60 10.98
N ARG A 56 -9.22 -4.40 10.42
CA ARG A 56 -10.44 -3.57 10.51
C ARG A 56 -11.63 -4.24 9.80
N HIS A 57 -11.39 -4.87 8.65
CA HIS A 57 -12.43 -5.60 7.92
C HIS A 57 -12.83 -6.88 8.64
N GLN A 58 -11.87 -7.60 9.24
CA GLN A 58 -12.18 -8.80 10.04
C GLN A 58 -13.09 -8.47 11.23
N ARG A 59 -12.79 -7.40 11.97
CA ARG A 59 -13.64 -6.93 13.08
C ARG A 59 -15.06 -6.56 12.65
N LEU A 60 -15.19 -5.96 11.46
CA LEU A 60 -16.49 -5.65 10.87
C LEU A 60 -17.27 -6.93 10.55
N ILE A 61 -16.64 -7.89 9.88
CA ILE A 61 -17.24 -9.18 9.52
C ILE A 61 -17.72 -9.92 10.78
N ASP A 62 -16.92 -9.96 11.83
CA ASP A 62 -17.30 -10.62 13.08
C ASP A 62 -18.48 -9.94 13.78
N SER A 63 -18.57 -8.62 13.71
CA SER A 63 -19.73 -7.87 14.19
C SER A 63 -21.00 -8.23 13.40
N TYR A 64 -20.86 -8.38 12.07
CA TYR A 64 -21.96 -8.76 11.20
C TYR A 64 -22.45 -10.20 11.45
N LYS A 65 -21.53 -11.15 11.68
CA LYS A 65 -21.87 -12.54 12.05
C LYS A 65 -22.69 -12.62 13.34
N LYS A 66 -22.33 -11.81 14.35
CA LYS A 66 -23.08 -11.72 15.62
C LYS A 66 -24.51 -11.21 15.38
N LEU A 67 -24.66 -10.15 14.58
CA LEU A 67 -25.97 -9.59 14.24
C LEU A 67 -26.84 -10.61 13.49
N HIS A 68 -26.29 -11.31 12.50
CA HIS A 68 -27.03 -12.34 11.76
C HIS A 68 -27.48 -13.50 12.65
N SER A 69 -26.59 -13.95 13.54
CA SER A 69 -26.93 -15.00 14.52
C SER A 69 -28.09 -14.58 15.43
N ALA A 70 -28.11 -13.32 15.86
CA ALA A 70 -29.20 -12.77 16.68
C ALA A 70 -30.52 -12.69 15.89
N ARG A 71 -30.48 -12.22 14.64
CA ARG A 71 -31.67 -12.15 13.76
C ARG A 71 -32.26 -13.52 13.47
N ALA A 72 -31.43 -14.52 13.19
CA ALA A 72 -31.90 -15.88 12.93
C ALA A 72 -32.63 -16.47 14.15
N LYS A 73 -32.09 -16.26 15.36
CA LYS A 73 -32.74 -16.68 16.61
C LYS A 73 -34.08 -15.99 16.84
N ALA A 74 -34.19 -14.71 16.50
CA ALA A 74 -35.43 -13.94 16.66
C ALA A 74 -36.54 -14.31 15.66
N GLN A 75 -36.20 -14.94 14.52
CA GLN A 75 -37.18 -15.40 13.52
C GLN A 75 -37.60 -16.87 13.72
N GLY A 76 -36.80 -17.65 14.48
CA GLY A 76 -37.00 -19.08 14.71
C GLY A 76 -37.62 -19.43 16.07
N GLY A 77 -38.11 -18.44 16.82
CA GLY A 77 -38.88 -18.60 18.06
C GLY A 77 -40.15 -17.78 17.99
#